data_AF-A0A965MI98-F1
#
_entry.id   AF-A0A965MI98-F1
#
_cell.length_a   1.000
_cell.length_b   1.000
_cell.length_c   1.000
_cell.angle_alpha   90.00
_cell.angle_beta   90.00
_cell.angle_gamma   90.00
#
_symmetry.space_group_name_H-M   'P 1'
#
loop_
_entity.id
_entity.type
_entity.pdbx_description
1 polymer ?
#
loop_
_entity_poly.entity_id
_entity_poly.type
_entity_poly.pdbx_seq_one_letter_code
_entity_poly.pdbx_strand_id
1 'polypeptide(L)'
;MSALLTPPFPNLQWFVVHAKPKQEARALENLERQGFESWLPMMDIEKVRNSRVHVVTEPMFSRYLFVRMDKNLTHWGPIRSTLGVHRLVTFSNLPVAVPEEIMKLLQEAKKPSVEKLLKPGDAVQFIDGPLKGLEGIFQQPNGEMRAMVLIELLSQPQRIRADLRSLRPANS
;
A
#
# COMPACT_ATOMS: atom_id res chain seq x y z
N MET A 1 -35.05 11.41 22.08
CA MET A 1 -35.10 10.54 20.89
C MET A 1 -34.00 10.97 19.94
N SER A 2 -32.78 10.44 20.06
CA SER A 2 -31.68 10.72 19.12
C SER A 2 -31.70 9.71 17.99
N ALA A 3 -31.95 10.20 16.78
CA ALA A 3 -31.76 9.42 15.56
C ALA A 3 -30.27 9.10 15.39
N LEU A 4 -29.92 7.83 15.41
CA LEU A 4 -28.60 7.35 15.03
C LEU A 4 -28.43 7.67 13.54
N LEU A 5 -27.60 8.67 13.23
CA LEU A 5 -27.08 8.88 11.88
C LEU A 5 -26.29 7.62 11.50
N THR A 6 -26.95 6.70 10.80
CA THR A 6 -26.26 5.61 10.13
C THR A 6 -25.40 6.28 9.05
N PRO A 7 -24.08 6.02 8.97
CA PRO A 7 -23.29 6.58 7.89
C PRO A 7 -23.95 6.20 6.56
N PRO A 8 -24.07 7.11 5.58
CA PRO A 8 -24.84 6.87 4.36
C PRO A 8 -24.36 5.65 3.56
N PHE A 9 -23.17 5.12 3.87
CA PHE A 9 -22.61 3.93 3.24
C PHE A 9 -21.90 3.02 4.26
N PRO A 10 -22.62 2.17 5.02
CA PRO A 10 -22.04 1.29 6.04
C PRO A 10 -21.18 0.14 5.47
N ASN A 11 -21.05 0.07 4.14
CA ASN A 11 -20.43 -1.03 3.41
C ASN A 11 -19.22 -0.60 2.56
N LEU A 12 -18.78 0.66 2.64
CA LEU A 12 -17.59 1.12 1.95
C LEU A 12 -16.34 0.49 2.56
N GLN A 13 -15.51 -0.09 1.71
CA GLN A 13 -14.22 -0.66 2.09
C GLN A 13 -13.17 -0.23 1.07
N TRP A 14 -11.92 -0.19 1.52
CA TRP A 14 -10.79 0.06 0.64
C TRP A 14 -10.41 -1.22 -0.11
N PHE A 15 -10.07 -1.08 -1.38
CA PHE A 15 -9.59 -2.16 -2.24
C PHE A 15 -8.34 -1.69 -2.97
N VAL A 16 -7.58 -2.65 -3.49
CA VAL A 16 -6.33 -2.36 -4.18
C VAL A 16 -6.47 -2.47 -5.68
N VAL A 17 -6.03 -1.42 -6.38
CA VAL A 17 -5.96 -1.34 -7.83
C VAL A 17 -4.51 -1.48 -8.26
N HIS A 18 -4.28 -2.35 -9.24
CA HIS A 18 -3.03 -2.44 -9.96
C HIS A 18 -3.14 -1.59 -11.23
N ALA A 19 -2.31 -0.56 -11.33
CA ALA A 19 -2.20 0.33 -12.46
C ALA A 19 -1.33 -0.26 -13.59
N LYS A 20 -1.48 0.31 -14.78
CA LYS A 20 -0.54 0.11 -15.89
C LYS A 20 0.80 0.74 -15.53
N PRO A 21 1.93 0.24 -16.09
CA PRO A 21 3.25 0.77 -15.79
C PRO A 21 3.31 2.30 -15.97
N LYS A 22 3.75 3.02 -14.93
CA LYS A 22 3.90 4.49 -14.93
C LYS A 22 2.61 5.28 -15.18
N GLN A 23 1.43 4.67 -14.96
CA GLN A 23 0.13 5.32 -15.13
C GLN A 23 -0.66 5.45 -13.82
N GLU A 24 0.00 5.34 -12.66
CA GLU A 24 -0.60 5.44 -11.34
C GLU A 24 -1.38 6.76 -11.16
N ALA A 25 -0.76 7.89 -11.48
CA ALA A 25 -1.40 9.20 -11.40
C ALA A 25 -2.59 9.33 -12.36
N ARG A 26 -2.47 8.76 -13.57
CA ARG A 26 -3.56 8.74 -14.55
C ARG A 26 -4.72 7.85 -14.08
N ALA A 27 -4.42 6.70 -13.47
CA ALA A 27 -5.43 5.82 -12.89
C ALA A 27 -6.20 6.54 -11.78
N LEU A 28 -5.47 7.19 -10.86
CA LEU A 28 -6.05 7.99 -9.78
C LEU A 28 -7.02 9.05 -10.33
N GLU A 29 -6.55 9.90 -11.25
CA GLU A 29 -7.34 10.98 -11.84
C GLU A 29 -8.64 10.47 -12.50
N ASN A 30 -8.56 9.34 -13.22
CA ASN A 30 -9.73 8.79 -13.90
C ASN A 30 -10.69 8.08 -12.95
N LEU A 31 -10.21 7.48 -11.86
CA LEU A 31 -11.08 6.91 -10.81
C LEU A 31 -11.81 8.03 -10.06
N GLU A 32 -11.11 9.11 -9.69
CA GLU A 32 -11.71 10.28 -9.05
C GLU A 32 -12.76 10.94 -9.93
N ARG A 33 -12.50 11.08 -11.24
CA ARG A 33 -13.49 11.57 -12.22
C ARG A 33 -14.73 10.70 -12.33
N GLN A 34 -14.62 9.41 -12.06
CA GLN A 34 -15.75 8.48 -12.03
C GLN A 34 -16.50 8.52 -10.68
N GLY A 35 -16.07 9.36 -9.74
CA GLY A 35 -16.68 9.51 -8.43
C GLY A 35 -16.16 8.54 -7.36
N PHE A 36 -15.09 7.79 -7.64
CA PHE A 36 -14.48 6.93 -6.64
C PHE A 36 -13.53 7.71 -5.74
N GLU A 37 -13.73 7.60 -4.43
CA GLU A 37 -12.72 7.97 -3.46
C GLU A 37 -11.48 7.07 -3.66
N SER A 38 -10.34 7.69 -3.98
CA SER A 38 -9.13 6.97 -4.38
C SER A 38 -7.91 7.59 -3.71
N TRP A 39 -6.87 6.78 -3.49
CA TRP A 39 -5.65 7.24 -2.84
C TRP A 39 -4.41 6.56 -3.43
N LEU A 40 -3.49 7.37 -3.95
CA LEU A 40 -2.16 6.94 -4.35
C LEU A 40 -1.16 7.28 -3.24
N PRO A 41 -0.59 6.30 -2.53
CA PRO A 41 0.41 6.58 -1.51
C PRO A 41 1.72 7.00 -2.17
N MET A 42 2.24 8.14 -1.75
CA MET A 42 3.51 8.70 -2.21
C MET A 42 4.48 8.79 -1.04
N MET A 43 5.77 8.60 -1.31
CA MET A 43 6.86 8.74 -0.33
C MET A 43 8.04 9.51 -0.94
N ASP A 44 8.76 10.22 -0.10
CA ASP A 44 10.05 10.82 -0.46
C ASP A 44 11.17 9.80 -0.26
N ILE A 45 12.02 9.64 -1.26
CA ILE A 45 13.16 8.72 -1.23
C ILE A 45 14.42 9.47 -1.60
N GLU A 46 15.47 9.25 -0.81
CA GLU A 46 16.82 9.68 -1.16
C GLU A 46 17.42 8.73 -2.21
N LYS A 47 17.78 9.28 -3.37
CA LYS A 47 18.51 8.58 -4.42
C LYS A 47 19.85 9.25 -4.67
N VAL A 48 20.90 8.44 -4.78
CA VAL A 48 22.22 8.91 -5.17
C VAL A 48 22.29 8.94 -6.69
N ARG A 49 22.53 10.13 -7.26
CA ARG A 49 22.80 10.31 -8.69
C ARG A 49 24.01 11.21 -8.85
N ASN A 50 24.97 10.80 -9.67
CA ASN A 50 26.21 11.56 -9.90
C ASN A 50 26.91 11.98 -8.59
N SER A 51 27.02 11.04 -7.64
CA SER A 51 27.62 11.27 -6.31
C SER A 51 26.95 12.34 -5.45
N ARG A 52 25.71 12.75 -5.78
CA ARG A 52 24.88 13.66 -4.97
C ARG A 52 23.60 12.96 -4.54
N VAL A 53 23.16 13.25 -3.31
CA VAL A 53 21.87 12.78 -2.79
C VAL A 53 20.77 13.71 -3.30
N HIS A 54 19.73 13.14 -3.89
CA HIS A 54 18.55 13.82 -4.34
C HIS A 54 17.32 13.21 -3.67
N VAL A 55 16.45 14.05 -3.12
CA VAL A 55 15.13 13.61 -2.66
C VAL A 55 14.19 13.60 -3.86
N VAL A 56 13.54 12.46 -4.10
CA VAL A 56 12.51 12.32 -5.13
C VAL A 56 11.24 11.75 -4.52
N THR A 57 10.10 12.33 -4.88
CA THR A 57 8.80 11.80 -4.49
C THR A 57 8.35 10.76 -5.51
N GLU A 58 8.08 9.53 -5.06
CA GLU A 58 7.61 8.44 -5.91
C GLU A 58 6.52 7.62 -5.20
N PRO A 59 5.77 6.76 -5.92
CA PRO A 59 4.78 5.89 -5.30
C PRO A 59 5.41 5.01 -4.21
N MET A 60 4.71 4.91 -3.08
CA MET A 60 5.09 4.02 -1.97
C MET A 60 5.08 2.55 -2.41
N PHE A 61 4.18 2.19 -3.33
CA PHE A 61 4.09 0.87 -3.95
C PHE A 61 3.99 1.07 -5.46
N SER A 62 4.97 0.58 -6.22
CA SER A 62 4.95 0.81 -7.67
C SER A 62 3.73 0.15 -8.28
N ARG A 63 2.99 0.89 -9.11
CA ARG A 63 1.77 0.45 -9.79
C ARG A 63 0.59 0.15 -8.87
N TYR A 64 0.61 0.43 -7.57
CA TYR A 64 -0.53 0.17 -6.69
C TYR A 64 -1.13 1.45 -6.13
N LEU A 65 -2.45 1.51 -6.14
CA LEU A 65 -3.25 2.55 -5.50
C LEU A 65 -4.49 1.93 -4.86
N PHE A 66 -5.15 2.70 -4.01
CA PHE A 66 -6.32 2.27 -3.26
C PHE A 66 -7.57 2.96 -3.77
N VAL A 67 -8.70 2.25 -3.75
CA VAL A 67 -10.01 2.77 -4.13
C VAL A 67 -11.03 2.35 -3.08
N ARG A 68 -11.90 3.26 -2.67
CA ARG A 68 -12.99 2.97 -1.74
C ARG A 68 -14.27 2.71 -2.52
N MET A 69 -14.89 1.56 -2.29
CA MET A 69 -16.10 1.13 -2.98
C MET A 69 -16.98 0.28 -2.06
N ASP A 70 -18.26 0.16 -2.39
CA ASP A 70 -19.18 -0.69 -1.64
C ASP A 70 -18.80 -2.16 -1.84
N LYS A 71 -18.59 -2.91 -0.75
CA LYS A 71 -18.26 -4.34 -0.81
C LYS A 71 -19.36 -5.18 -1.47
N ASN A 72 -20.61 -4.71 -1.46
CA ASN A 72 -21.75 -5.36 -2.09
C ASN A 72 -21.87 -5.01 -3.58
N LEU A 73 -20.99 -4.14 -4.11
CA LEU A 73 -20.96 -3.83 -5.52
C LEU A 73 -20.56 -5.10 -6.29
N THR A 74 -21.55 -5.79 -6.84
CA THR A 74 -21.39 -7.04 -7.59
C THR A 74 -20.70 -6.83 -8.94
N HIS A 75 -20.64 -5.59 -9.44
CA HIS A 75 -20.06 -5.26 -10.74
C HIS A 75 -19.02 -4.13 -10.64
N TRP A 76 -17.76 -4.50 -10.46
CA TRP A 76 -16.59 -3.61 -10.51
C TRP A 76 -16.04 -3.40 -11.95
N GLY A 77 -16.85 -3.66 -12.97
CA GLY A 77 -16.52 -3.39 -14.37
C GLY A 77 -16.09 -1.94 -14.67
N PRO A 78 -16.68 -0.90 -14.03
CA PRO A 78 -16.23 0.48 -14.19
C PRO A 78 -14.74 0.65 -13.86
N ILE A 79 -14.27 0.14 -12.72
CA ILE A 79 -12.86 0.22 -12.29
C ILE A 79 -11.94 -0.50 -13.27
N ARG A 80 -12.33 -1.68 -13.76
CA ARG A 80 -11.51 -2.44 -14.74
C ARG A 80 -11.37 -1.72 -16.07
N SER A 81 -12.35 -0.89 -16.42
CA SER A 81 -12.40 -0.14 -17.68
C SER A 81 -11.77 1.26 -17.56
N THR A 82 -11.33 1.65 -16.37
CA THR A 82 -10.74 2.97 -16.12
C THR A 82 -9.37 3.11 -16.79
N LEU A 83 -9.14 4.23 -17.46
CA LEU A 83 -7.84 4.53 -18.09
C LEU A 83 -6.74 4.58 -17.04
N GLY A 84 -5.61 3.92 -17.32
CA GLY A 84 -4.50 3.78 -16.38
C GLY A 84 -4.63 2.58 -15.44
N VAL A 85 -5.82 1.99 -15.29
CA VAL A 85 -6.01 0.75 -14.51
C VAL A 85 -5.62 -0.47 -15.34
N HIS A 86 -4.93 -1.41 -14.71
CA HIS A 86 -4.69 -2.74 -15.28
C HIS A 86 -5.71 -3.75 -14.74
N ARG A 87 -5.86 -3.85 -13.40
CA ARG A 87 -6.88 -4.69 -12.77
C ARG A 87 -7.12 -4.32 -11.32
N LEU A 88 -8.25 -4.77 -10.78
CA LEU A 88 -8.46 -4.86 -9.33
C LEU A 88 -7.70 -6.08 -8.79
N VAL A 89 -7.06 -5.94 -7.63
CA VAL A 89 -6.40 -7.07 -6.95
C VAL A 89 -7.46 -7.98 -6.37
N THR A 90 -7.32 -9.28 -6.63
CA THR A 90 -8.30 -10.30 -6.28
C THR A 90 -7.60 -11.55 -5.75
N PHE A 91 -8.23 -12.24 -4.80
CA PHE A 91 -7.87 -13.60 -4.37
C PHE A 91 -9.08 -14.50 -4.60
N SER A 92 -8.86 -15.68 -5.20
CA SER A 92 -9.96 -16.60 -5.58
C SER A 92 -11.07 -15.92 -6.37
N ASN A 93 -10.71 -15.02 -7.29
CA ASN A 93 -11.59 -14.19 -8.13
C ASN A 93 -12.45 -13.15 -7.39
N LEU A 94 -12.25 -12.96 -6.08
CA LEU A 94 -12.96 -11.96 -5.30
C LEU A 94 -12.04 -10.77 -4.98
N PRO A 95 -12.52 -9.52 -5.08
CA PRO A 95 -11.80 -8.36 -4.60
C PRO A 95 -11.50 -8.46 -3.11
N VAL A 96 -10.34 -7.96 -2.71
CA VAL A 96 -9.86 -8.12 -1.34
C VAL A 96 -9.91 -6.78 -0.65
N ALA A 97 -10.72 -6.71 0.40
CA ALA A 97 -10.85 -5.52 1.21
C ALA A 97 -9.57 -5.32 2.03
N VAL A 98 -9.09 -4.09 2.05
CA VAL A 98 -8.02 -3.62 2.92
C VAL A 98 -8.66 -3.15 4.24
N PRO A 99 -8.25 -3.70 5.40
CA PRO A 99 -8.73 -3.22 6.68
C PRO A 99 -8.44 -1.72 6.87
N GLU A 100 -9.36 -0.99 7.50
CA GLU A 100 -9.21 0.45 7.74
C GLU A 100 -7.97 0.75 8.59
N GLU A 101 -7.61 -0.17 9.50
CA GLU A 101 -6.41 -0.08 10.32
C GLU A 101 -5.13 -0.08 9.47
N ILE A 102 -5.07 -0.90 8.42
CA ILE A 102 -3.95 -0.92 7.48
C ILE A 102 -3.90 0.40 6.71
N MET A 103 -5.03 0.89 6.23
CA MET A 103 -5.09 2.17 5.52
C MET A 103 -4.62 3.33 6.39
N LYS A 104 -5.05 3.36 7.66
CA LYS A 104 -4.59 4.33 8.64
C LYS A 104 -3.08 4.24 8.87
N LEU A 105 -2.54 3.05 9.08
CA LEU A 105 -1.10 2.83 9.23
C LEU A 105 -0.32 3.33 8.00
N LEU A 106 -0.77 3.02 6.79
CA LEU A 106 -0.13 3.48 5.54
C LEU A 106 -0.19 5.00 5.37
N GLN A 107 -1.30 5.64 5.78
CA GLN A 107 -1.45 7.09 5.74
C GLN A 107 -0.63 7.81 6.81
N GLU A 108 -0.46 7.21 7.99
CA GLU A 108 0.38 7.71 9.08
C GLU A 108 1.87 7.51 8.78
N ALA A 109 2.22 6.43 8.08
CA ALA A 109 3.57 6.16 7.57
C ALA A 109 4.08 7.21 6.57
N LYS A 110 3.26 8.19 6.17
CA LYS A 110 3.69 9.41 5.43
C LYS A 110 4.79 10.19 6.14
N LYS A 111 4.97 9.97 7.44
CA LYS A 111 6.19 10.37 8.15
C LYS A 111 6.98 9.11 8.43
N PRO A 112 7.83 8.62 7.51
CA PRO A 112 8.96 7.87 8.00
C PRO A 112 9.66 8.85 8.95
N SER A 113 9.62 8.57 10.25
CA SER A 113 10.73 8.98 11.09
C SER A 113 11.97 8.58 10.32
N VAL A 114 12.96 9.47 10.32
CA VAL A 114 14.29 9.24 9.78
C VAL A 114 14.95 8.13 10.61
N GLU A 115 14.30 6.97 10.72
CA GLU A 115 14.68 5.82 11.50
C GLU A 115 15.69 5.10 10.66
N LYS A 116 16.89 5.66 10.79
CA LYS A 116 18.18 5.08 10.50
C LYS A 116 18.19 4.36 9.16
N LEU A 117 18.43 5.19 8.15
CA LEU A 117 19.05 4.86 6.86
C LEU A 117 19.77 3.50 6.92
N LEU A 118 19.02 2.43 6.67
CA LEU A 118 19.62 1.18 6.27
C LEU A 118 20.33 1.51 4.96
N LYS A 119 21.64 1.27 4.93
CA LYS A 119 22.45 1.52 3.75
C LYS A 119 22.35 0.31 2.84
N PRO A 120 22.31 0.51 1.51
CA PRO A 120 22.51 -0.60 0.58
C PRO A 120 23.77 -1.39 0.98
N GLY A 121 23.61 -2.64 1.39
CA GLY A 121 24.67 -3.48 1.97
C GLY A 121 24.40 -3.98 3.40
N ASP A 122 23.43 -3.42 4.13
CA ASP A 122 23.20 -3.79 5.54
C ASP A 122 22.52 -5.16 5.67
N ALA A 123 23.00 -6.04 6.56
CA ALA A 123 22.32 -7.29 6.85
C ALA A 123 21.00 -7.05 7.60
N VAL A 124 19.90 -7.59 7.07
CA VAL A 124 18.56 -7.47 7.65
C VAL A 124 17.94 -8.84 7.86
N GLN A 125 17.18 -8.99 8.94
CA GLN A 125 16.42 -10.18 9.25
C GLN A 125 14.94 -9.83 9.26
N PHE A 126 14.12 -10.63 8.59
CA PHE A 126 12.67 -10.50 8.67
C PHE A 126 12.20 -10.95 10.06
N ILE A 127 11.72 -9.99 10.87
CA ILE A 127 11.31 -10.25 12.27
C ILE A 127 9.84 -10.62 12.43
N ASP A 128 9.03 -10.47 11.38
CA ASP A 128 7.63 -10.87 11.35
C ASP A 128 7.10 -11.21 9.94
N GLY A 129 5.92 -11.81 9.85
CA GLY A 129 5.24 -12.16 8.60
C GLY A 129 5.71 -13.49 7.96
N PRO A 130 5.25 -13.82 6.73
CA PRO A 130 5.53 -15.11 6.07
C PRO A 130 7.01 -15.37 5.75
N LEU A 131 7.84 -14.33 5.82
CA LEU A 131 9.27 -14.37 5.57
C LEU A 131 10.10 -14.34 6.86
N LYS A 132 9.45 -14.40 8.03
CA LYS A 132 10.11 -14.36 9.35
C LYS A 132 11.24 -15.38 9.44
N GLY A 133 12.43 -14.91 9.82
CA GLY A 133 13.64 -15.72 9.99
C GLY A 133 14.56 -15.78 8.77
N LEU A 134 14.18 -15.19 7.63
CA LEU A 134 15.07 -15.05 6.49
C LEU A 134 16.04 -13.88 6.69
N GLU A 135 17.29 -14.09 6.30
CA GLU A 135 18.35 -13.08 6.31
C GLU A 135 18.62 -12.60 4.88
N GLY A 136 18.89 -11.31 4.72
CA GLY A 136 19.18 -10.72 3.43
C GLY A 136 20.07 -9.48 3.55
N ILE A 137 20.58 -9.03 2.40
CA ILE A 137 21.29 -7.76 2.30
C ILE A 137 20.27 -6.71 1.89
N PHE A 138 20.10 -5.69 2.73
CA PHE A 138 19.30 -4.51 2.45
C PHE A 138 19.85 -3.86 1.20
N GLN A 139 19.10 -3.91 0.11
CA GLN A 139 19.29 -3.02 -1.03
C GLN A 139 18.19 -1.96 -0.94
N GLN A 140 18.38 -0.82 -1.61
CA GLN A 140 17.33 0.20 -1.73
C GLN A 140 16.01 -0.50 -2.11
N PRO A 141 14.99 -0.51 -1.24
CA PRO A 141 13.78 -1.28 -1.51
C PRO A 141 13.06 -0.63 -2.69
N ASN A 142 13.20 -1.25 -3.87
CA ASN A 142 12.57 -0.75 -5.07
C ASN A 142 11.03 -0.87 -4.94
N GLY A 143 10.31 -0.09 -5.73
CA GLY A 143 8.85 -0.05 -5.65
C GLY A 143 8.18 -1.39 -5.98
N GLU A 144 8.86 -2.29 -6.71
CA GLU A 144 8.37 -3.63 -7.04
C GLU A 144 8.38 -4.55 -5.81
N MET A 145 9.45 -4.54 -5.01
CA MET A 145 9.53 -5.29 -3.76
C MET A 145 8.48 -4.83 -2.76
N ARG A 146 8.32 -3.51 -2.59
CA ARG A 146 7.28 -2.93 -1.72
C ARG A 146 5.88 -3.36 -2.16
N ALA A 147 5.62 -3.36 -3.45
CA ALA A 147 4.37 -3.82 -4.03
C ALA A 147 4.08 -5.30 -3.73
N MET A 148 5.09 -6.17 -3.82
CA MET A 148 4.95 -7.58 -3.47
C MET A 148 4.55 -7.77 -2.01
N VAL A 149 5.21 -7.06 -1.10
CA VAL A 149 4.88 -7.08 0.35
C VAL A 149 3.44 -6.64 0.61
N LEU A 150 2.96 -5.58 -0.07
CA LEU A 150 1.55 -5.17 0.04
C LEU A 150 0.61 -6.30 -0.39
N ILE A 151 0.90 -6.99 -1.49
CA ILE A 151 0.06 -8.11 -1.97
C ILE A 151 0.06 -9.26 -0.96
N GLU A 152 1.22 -9.64 -0.41
CA GLU A 152 1.33 -10.70 0.59
C GLU A 152 0.55 -10.35 1.86
N LEU A 153 0.66 -9.11 2.34
CA LEU A 153 -0.10 -8.61 3.49
C LEU A 153 -1.61 -8.77 3.29
N LEU A 154 -2.09 -8.48 2.08
CA LEU A 154 -3.50 -8.61 1.71
C LEU A 154 -3.93 -10.06 1.47
N SER A 155 -2.99 -10.95 1.12
CA SER A 155 -3.25 -12.37 0.84
C SER A 155 -3.57 -13.16 2.10
N GLN A 156 -3.12 -12.72 3.27
CA GLN A 156 -3.34 -13.41 4.53
C GLN A 156 -4.54 -12.83 5.29
N PRO A 157 -5.47 -13.65 5.82
CA PRO A 157 -6.55 -13.16 6.67
C PRO A 157 -5.97 -12.57 7.97
N GLN A 158 -5.89 -11.24 8.05
CA GLN A 158 -5.28 -10.55 9.19
C GLN A 158 -6.25 -10.42 10.38
N ARG A 159 -5.80 -10.85 11.57
CA ARG A 159 -6.27 -10.32 12.86
C ARG A 159 -5.16 -9.46 13.43
N ILE A 160 -5.29 -8.14 13.35
CA ILE A 160 -4.25 -7.22 13.80
C ILE A 160 -4.44 -6.88 15.27
N ARG A 161 -3.46 -7.27 16.09
CA ARG A 161 -3.08 -6.58 17.33
C ARG A 161 -1.56 -6.52 17.33
N ALA A 162 -0.99 -5.32 17.43
CA ALA A 162 0.46 -5.14 17.52
C ALA A 162 0.82 -4.15 18.64
N ASP A 163 1.87 -4.48 19.38
CA ASP A 163 2.49 -3.66 20.43
C ASP A 163 3.72 -2.95 19.87
N LEU A 164 3.91 -1.69 20.28
CA LEU A 164 4.91 -0.69 19.83
C LEU A 164 6.39 -1.11 19.98
N ARG A 165 6.68 -2.32 20.48
CA ARG A 165 8.02 -2.81 20.81
C ARG A 165 8.59 -3.83 19.81
N SER A 166 7.89 -4.12 18.73
CA SER A 166 8.16 -5.27 17.85
C SER A 166 9.15 -5.03 16.71
N LEU A 167 9.94 -3.94 16.76
CA LEU A 167 10.94 -3.61 15.73
C LEU A 167 12.35 -3.49 16.31
N ARG A 168 13.34 -4.22 15.76
CA ARG A 168 14.77 -4.03 16.06
C ARG A 168 15.73 -4.36 14.89
N PRO A 169 16.92 -3.73 14.85
CA PRO A 169 18.01 -4.11 13.95
C PRO A 169 18.58 -5.49 14.28
N ALA A 170 19.06 -6.21 13.25
CA ALA A 170 19.57 -7.58 13.38
C ALA A 170 20.92 -7.71 14.13
N ASN A 171 21.58 -6.59 14.48
CA ASN A 171 22.79 -6.59 15.29
C ASN A 171 22.62 -5.70 16.53
N SER A 172 22.48 -6.33 17.69
CA SER A 172 23.00 -5.86 18.97
C SER A 172 23.74 -7.02 19.63
#